data_AF-A0A954PGE0-F1
#
_entry.id   AF-A0A954PGE0-F1
#
_cell.length_a   1.000
_cell.length_b   1.000
_cell.length_c   1.000
_cell.angle_alpha   90.00
_cell.angle_beta   90.00
_cell.angle_gamma   90.00
#
_symmetry.space_group_name_H-M   'P 1'
#
loop_
_entity.id
_entity.type
_entity.pdbx_description
1 polymer ?
#
loop_
_entity_poly.entity_id
_entity_poly.type
_entity_poly.pdbx_seq_one_letter_code
_entity_poly.pdbx_strand_id
1 'polypeptide(L)'
;MNIESIRESLSLPLLPGEGPFGLSETERLDPEDWAWLFLRMNGDYIDGFKRALAAANEEKVEVEVNILQELCQGALDNDIILDRDGTCRSRFGLAAWLNPDLKRLPKLYCEGSWFFPLIQPILENYENTEREENEFIAQNRRLNSPIPQFLKIREGVFGYLPPSNRPYFPPDPPSRPSEHSFYDSPAPNINVAWETAYVAVDCSVPLDGQMLALKWLAETNRKHLQGFRYKTHKNPISPEIVNVRKSTAFSHLKFLRSAKGSYDVNASEFWFSFRIDVLGPYGLQLDAHKKLLSLKHSELLDQGLIRSTPPCRLGPLPTMRDGNGGNYLKALVVAYELHRLLNNTKNVVDSLGFERFRYPNGSQSAWRLNFADKIENYIDKASVFVKGDYRWFIHQQRPSENSGA
;
A
#
# COMPACT_ATOMS: atom_id res chain seq x y z
N MET A 1 16.12 -19.55 28.99
CA MET A 1 16.29 -19.63 27.52
C MET A 1 17.68 -19.10 27.19
N ASN A 2 18.49 -19.80 26.39
CA ASN A 2 19.83 -19.31 26.01
C ASN A 2 19.69 -18.14 25.03
N ILE A 3 20.51 -17.08 25.17
CA ILE A 3 20.53 -15.91 24.27
C ILE A 3 20.72 -16.34 22.81
N GLU A 4 21.54 -17.36 22.56
CA GLU A 4 21.76 -17.85 21.19
C GLU A 4 20.49 -18.45 20.59
N SER A 5 19.77 -19.28 21.36
CA SER A 5 18.48 -19.84 20.94
C SER A 5 17.42 -18.75 20.69
N ILE A 6 17.45 -17.65 21.45
CA ILE A 6 16.58 -16.49 21.21
C ILE A 6 16.95 -15.78 19.91
N ARG A 7 18.25 -15.65 19.60
CA ARG A 7 18.70 -15.00 18.36
C ARG A 7 18.38 -15.84 17.13
N GLU A 8 18.42 -17.16 17.27
CA GLU A 8 18.03 -18.11 16.21
C GLU A 8 16.52 -18.14 15.95
N SER A 9 15.70 -17.81 16.96
CA SER A 9 14.24 -17.77 16.83
C SER A 9 13.70 -16.47 16.20
N LEU A 10 14.54 -15.44 16.02
CA LEU A 10 14.13 -14.18 15.39
C LEU A 10 13.63 -14.40 13.95
N SER A 11 12.64 -13.60 13.54
CA SER A 11 12.17 -13.62 12.16
C SER A 11 13.22 -13.06 11.20
N LEU A 12 13.98 -12.07 11.66
CA LEU A 12 15.09 -11.46 10.93
C LEU A 12 16.41 -11.69 11.68
N PRO A 13 17.34 -12.50 11.15
CA PRO A 13 18.57 -12.84 11.84
C PRO A 13 19.50 -11.63 11.95
N LEU A 14 20.15 -11.48 13.10
CA LEU A 14 21.16 -10.44 13.28
C LEU A 14 22.45 -10.80 12.53
N LEU A 15 22.99 -9.85 11.76
CA LEU A 15 24.30 -10.02 11.12
C LEU A 15 25.44 -9.91 12.14
N PRO A 16 26.57 -10.61 11.91
CA PRO A 16 27.78 -10.38 12.67
C PRO A 16 28.42 -9.03 12.31
N GLY A 17 29.32 -8.53 13.17
CA GLY A 17 30.13 -7.35 12.88
C GLY A 17 29.44 -6.03 13.22
N GLU A 18 29.79 -4.95 12.52
CA GLU A 18 29.39 -3.57 12.85
C GLU A 18 27.95 -3.20 12.49
N GLY A 19 27.29 -3.95 11.61
CA GLY A 19 25.94 -3.66 11.11
C GLY A 19 24.95 -4.80 11.38
N PRO A 20 24.56 -5.06 12.64
CA PRO A 20 23.74 -6.24 12.98
C PRO A 20 22.34 -6.22 12.37
N PHE A 21 21.84 -5.03 12.00
CA PHE A 21 20.56 -4.84 11.32
C PHE A 21 20.67 -4.71 9.81
N GLY A 22 21.83 -5.01 9.23
CA GLY A 22 21.97 -5.04 7.77
C GLY A 22 21.04 -6.08 7.16
N LEU A 23 20.40 -5.74 6.05
CA LEU A 23 19.63 -6.70 5.26
C LEU A 23 20.59 -7.57 4.41
N SER A 24 20.49 -8.88 4.59
CA SER A 24 21.11 -9.88 3.72
C SER A 24 20.39 -9.98 2.37
N GLU A 25 20.98 -10.70 1.41
CA GLU A 25 20.37 -10.88 0.08
C GLU A 25 19.00 -11.56 0.13
N THR A 26 18.79 -12.44 1.10
CA THR A 26 17.51 -13.11 1.30
C THR A 26 16.49 -12.15 1.94
N GLU A 27 16.90 -11.11 2.68
CA GLU A 27 16.03 -10.14 3.34
C GLU A 27 15.63 -8.95 2.45
N ARG A 28 15.55 -9.19 1.14
CA ARG A 28 14.88 -8.27 0.19
C ARG A 28 13.37 -8.42 0.38
N LEU A 29 12.84 -7.70 1.36
CA LEU A 29 11.43 -7.66 1.69
C LEU A 29 10.75 -6.52 0.93
N ASP A 30 9.59 -6.84 0.34
CA ASP A 30 8.72 -5.83 -0.22
C ASP A 30 7.88 -5.15 0.88
N PRO A 31 7.09 -4.10 0.56
CA PRO A 31 6.30 -3.41 1.56
C PRO A 31 5.22 -4.29 2.24
N GLU A 32 4.72 -5.33 1.56
CA GLU A 32 3.74 -6.25 2.17
C GLU A 32 4.41 -7.19 3.17
N ASP A 33 5.60 -7.70 2.86
CA ASP A 33 6.42 -8.48 3.78
C ASP A 33 6.72 -7.68 5.06
N TRP A 34 7.07 -6.39 4.92
CA TRP A 34 7.27 -5.51 6.08
C TRP A 34 5.98 -5.34 6.89
N ALA A 35 4.85 -5.07 6.21
CA ALA A 35 3.56 -4.96 6.86
C ALA A 35 3.19 -6.24 7.64
N TRP A 36 3.42 -7.39 7.02
CA TRP A 36 3.18 -8.69 7.59
C TRP A 36 4.03 -8.96 8.83
N LEU A 37 5.34 -8.65 8.80
CA LEU A 37 6.24 -8.84 9.94
C LEU A 37 5.75 -8.09 11.19
N PHE A 38 5.15 -6.91 11.05
CA PHE A 38 4.54 -6.21 12.18
C PHE A 38 3.18 -6.79 12.56
N LEU A 39 2.29 -7.03 11.59
CA LEU A 39 0.94 -7.52 11.88
C LEU A 39 0.93 -8.90 12.56
N ARG A 40 1.80 -9.83 12.15
CA ARG A 40 1.89 -11.16 12.77
C ARG A 40 2.27 -11.12 14.25
N MET A 41 2.82 -10.00 14.73
CA MET A 41 3.14 -9.78 16.15
C MET A 41 1.99 -9.16 16.95
N ASN A 42 0.89 -8.79 16.31
CA ASN A 42 -0.27 -8.18 16.94
C ASN A 42 -1.08 -9.24 17.71
N GLY A 43 -1.27 -9.03 19.02
CA GLY A 43 -2.02 -9.96 19.88
C GLY A 43 -3.47 -10.15 19.45
N ASP A 44 -4.15 -9.05 19.08
CA ASP A 44 -5.55 -9.10 18.62
C ASP A 44 -5.69 -9.87 17.30
N TYR A 45 -4.69 -9.77 16.41
CA TYR A 45 -4.63 -10.54 15.18
C TYR A 45 -4.44 -12.04 15.47
N ILE A 46 -3.48 -12.39 16.33
CA ILE A 46 -3.22 -13.78 16.74
C ILE A 46 -4.48 -14.42 17.35
N ASP A 47 -5.19 -13.69 18.23
CA ASP A 47 -6.42 -14.18 18.85
C ASP A 47 -7.58 -14.23 17.85
N GLY A 48 -7.63 -13.30 16.90
CA GLY A 48 -8.54 -13.35 15.75
C GLY A 48 -8.34 -14.60 14.90
N PHE A 49 -7.09 -14.87 14.52
CA PHE A 49 -6.70 -16.04 13.74
C PHE A 49 -7.08 -17.35 14.45
N LYS A 50 -6.78 -17.50 15.75
CA LYS A 50 -7.15 -18.69 16.52
C LYS A 50 -8.66 -18.97 16.51
N ARG A 51 -9.48 -17.92 16.61
CA ARG A 51 -10.95 -18.05 16.52
C ARG A 51 -11.39 -18.46 15.12
N ALA A 52 -10.83 -17.85 14.08
CA ALA A 52 -11.11 -18.22 12.70
C ALA A 52 -10.72 -19.69 12.42
N LEU A 53 -9.57 -20.13 12.94
CA LEU A 53 -9.08 -21.51 12.78
C LEU A 53 -9.98 -22.53 13.48
N ALA A 54 -10.48 -22.20 14.68
CA ALA A 54 -11.44 -23.06 15.37
C ALA A 54 -12.74 -23.22 14.56
N ALA A 55 -13.29 -22.10 14.06
CA ALA A 55 -14.50 -22.12 13.24
C ALA A 55 -14.32 -22.88 11.91
N ALA A 56 -13.18 -22.70 11.22
CA ALA A 56 -12.91 -23.37 9.96
C ALA A 56 -12.77 -24.90 10.08
N ASN A 57 -12.25 -25.40 11.21
CA ASN A 57 -12.12 -26.83 11.46
C ASN A 57 -13.47 -27.53 11.70
N GLU A 58 -14.48 -26.80 12.17
CA GLU A 58 -15.84 -27.31 12.33
C GLU A 58 -16.59 -27.37 10.99
N GLU A 59 -16.18 -26.55 10.01
CA GLU A 59 -16.93 -26.28 8.78
C GLU A 59 -16.08 -26.51 7.52
N LYS A 60 -15.33 -27.62 7.44
CA LYS A 60 -14.48 -27.94 6.28
C LYS A 60 -15.33 -28.10 5.01
N VAL A 61 -15.37 -27.05 4.19
CA VAL A 61 -16.00 -27.05 2.87
C VAL A 61 -14.91 -27.31 1.81
N GLU A 62 -14.98 -28.46 1.13
CA GLU A 62 -14.05 -28.88 0.06
C GLU A 62 -13.83 -27.81 -1.03
N VAL A 63 -14.85 -26.95 -1.25
CA VAL A 63 -14.80 -25.82 -2.18
C VAL A 63 -13.72 -24.78 -1.82
N GLU A 64 -13.43 -24.57 -0.54
CA GLU A 64 -12.47 -23.55 -0.10
C GLU A 64 -11.02 -23.95 -0.33
N VAL A 65 -10.73 -25.24 -0.19
CA VAL A 65 -9.42 -25.79 -0.49
C VAL A 65 -9.05 -25.51 -1.93
N ASN A 66 -9.99 -25.71 -2.86
CA ASN A 66 -9.78 -25.44 -4.28
C ASN A 66 -9.55 -23.94 -4.55
N ILE A 67 -10.33 -23.06 -3.91
CA ILE A 67 -10.16 -21.60 -4.04
C ILE A 67 -8.77 -21.16 -3.58
N LEU A 68 -8.32 -21.65 -2.42
CA LEU A 68 -7.03 -21.29 -1.86
C LEU A 68 -5.86 -21.81 -2.70
N GLN A 69 -5.99 -23.02 -3.23
CA GLN A 69 -5.01 -23.60 -4.17
C GLN A 69 -4.94 -22.84 -5.49
N GLU A 70 -6.04 -22.26 -5.97
CA GLU A 70 -6.06 -21.39 -7.14
C GLU A 70 -5.51 -19.98 -6.85
N LEU A 71 -5.46 -19.57 -5.58
CA LEU A 71 -5.09 -18.22 -5.16
C LEU A 71 -3.59 -18.04 -4.96
N CYS A 72 -2.93 -18.96 -4.25
CA CYS A 72 -1.52 -18.80 -3.88
C CYS A 72 -0.73 -20.11 -3.80
N GLN A 73 0.59 -19.97 -3.94
CA GLN A 73 1.53 -21.09 -3.82
C GLN A 73 1.55 -21.64 -2.39
N GLY A 74 1.42 -22.97 -2.25
CA GLY A 74 1.52 -23.66 -0.96
C GLY A 74 0.35 -23.38 -0.01
N ALA A 75 -0.83 -22.99 -0.51
CA ALA A 75 -1.95 -22.56 0.33
C ALA A 75 -2.37 -23.57 1.41
N LEU A 76 -2.28 -24.87 1.10
CA LEU A 76 -2.59 -25.97 2.02
C LEU A 76 -1.58 -26.14 3.15
N ASP A 77 -0.32 -25.77 2.92
CA ASP A 77 0.78 -25.93 3.88
C ASP A 77 0.91 -24.71 4.82
N ASN A 78 0.13 -23.66 4.57
CA ASN A 78 0.29 -22.33 5.18
C ASN A 78 -0.88 -21.92 6.09
N ASP A 79 -1.80 -22.83 6.41
CA ASP A 79 -2.96 -22.59 7.30
C ASP A 79 -3.70 -21.27 6.99
N ILE A 80 -4.10 -21.12 5.72
CA ILE A 80 -4.83 -19.94 5.24
C ILE A 80 -6.34 -20.17 5.38
N ILE A 81 -7.06 -19.20 5.95
CA ILE A 81 -8.52 -19.27 6.14
C ILE A 81 -9.18 -18.08 5.47
N LEU A 82 -10.19 -18.32 4.63
CA LEU A 82 -10.91 -17.26 3.93
C LEU A 82 -11.66 -16.34 4.91
N ASP A 83 -11.63 -15.04 4.65
CA ASP A 83 -12.34 -14.03 5.44
C ASP A 83 -13.83 -13.96 5.06
N ARG A 84 -14.61 -14.95 5.49
CA ARG A 84 -16.03 -15.08 5.12
C ARG A 84 -16.91 -13.97 5.69
N ASP A 85 -16.65 -13.55 6.92
CA ASP A 85 -17.46 -12.57 7.66
C ASP A 85 -16.94 -11.13 7.52
N GLY A 86 -15.84 -10.94 6.78
CA GLY A 86 -15.22 -9.64 6.57
C GLY A 86 -14.48 -9.09 7.80
N THR A 87 -14.32 -9.88 8.87
CA THR A 87 -13.71 -9.41 10.12
C THR A 87 -12.20 -9.26 10.01
N CYS A 88 -11.52 -10.14 9.26
CA CYS A 88 -10.08 -9.99 9.00
C CYS A 88 -9.83 -8.70 8.22
N ARG A 89 -10.59 -8.51 7.14
CA ARG A 89 -10.53 -7.31 6.31
C ARG A 89 -10.81 -6.07 7.11
N SER A 90 -11.94 -6.01 7.82
CA SER A 90 -12.37 -4.80 8.53
C SER A 90 -11.54 -4.47 9.77
N ARG A 91 -10.73 -5.40 10.29
CA ARG A 91 -9.88 -5.14 11.47
C ARG A 91 -8.41 -5.00 11.12
N PHE A 92 -7.92 -5.84 10.21
CA PHE A 92 -6.50 -5.98 9.89
C PHE A 92 -6.17 -5.65 8.42
N GLY A 93 -7.17 -5.44 7.58
CA GLY A 93 -6.96 -5.03 6.20
C GLY A 93 -6.35 -6.14 5.38
N LEU A 94 -6.51 -7.39 5.79
CA LEU A 94 -6.02 -8.58 5.10
C LEU A 94 -7.17 -9.25 4.33
N ALA A 95 -6.84 -9.85 3.19
CA ALA A 95 -7.78 -10.58 2.34
C ALA A 95 -8.20 -11.95 2.89
N ALA A 96 -7.37 -12.52 3.77
CA ALA A 96 -7.61 -13.79 4.43
C ALA A 96 -6.92 -13.80 5.80
N TRP A 97 -7.33 -14.71 6.66
CA TRP A 97 -6.58 -15.03 7.88
C TRP A 97 -5.37 -15.89 7.49
N LEU A 98 -4.18 -15.38 7.79
CA LEU A 98 -2.89 -16.02 7.53
C LEU A 98 -2.27 -16.47 8.86
N ASN A 99 -1.66 -17.65 8.88
CA ASN A 99 -1.00 -18.16 10.08
C ASN A 99 0.11 -17.20 10.55
N PRO A 100 0.02 -16.66 11.79
CA PRO A 100 1.03 -15.76 12.34
C PRO A 100 2.44 -16.35 12.41
N ASP A 101 2.64 -17.65 12.30
CA ASP A 101 3.96 -18.29 12.30
C ASP A 101 4.69 -18.19 10.95
N LEU A 102 3.97 -17.83 9.88
CA LEU A 102 4.56 -17.59 8.57
C LEU A 102 5.56 -16.43 8.63
N LYS A 103 6.82 -16.69 8.29
CA LYS A 103 7.86 -15.64 8.22
C LYS A 103 7.69 -14.70 7.03
N ARG A 104 6.97 -15.14 6.00
CA ARG A 104 6.68 -14.39 4.77
C ARG A 104 5.28 -14.66 4.29
N LEU A 105 4.75 -13.73 3.52
CA LEU A 105 3.48 -13.93 2.85
C LEU A 105 3.60 -15.00 1.76
N PRO A 106 2.59 -15.88 1.62
CA PRO A 106 2.51 -16.78 0.47
C PRO A 106 2.41 -15.97 -0.83
N LYS A 107 3.07 -16.42 -1.89
CA LYS A 107 2.98 -15.74 -3.19
C LYS A 107 1.62 -15.98 -3.83
N LEU A 108 0.91 -14.90 -4.14
CA LEU A 108 -0.31 -14.92 -4.95
C LEU A 108 0.06 -15.28 -6.41
N TYR A 109 -0.78 -16.07 -7.08
CA TYR A 109 -0.58 -16.39 -8.51
C TYR A 109 -0.94 -15.22 -9.41
N CYS A 110 -1.87 -14.37 -8.97
CA CYS A 110 -2.13 -13.07 -9.58
C CYS A 110 -1.17 -12.02 -9.00
N GLU A 111 -0.93 -10.94 -9.75
CA GLU A 111 -0.25 -9.72 -9.25
C GLU A 111 -1.09 -8.96 -8.20
N GLY A 112 -1.87 -9.68 -7.39
CA GLY A 112 -2.72 -9.13 -6.33
C GLY A 112 -1.93 -8.83 -5.07
N SER A 113 -2.63 -8.27 -4.08
CA SER A 113 -2.10 -7.95 -2.76
C SER A 113 -2.84 -8.75 -1.69
N TRP A 114 -2.15 -9.13 -0.62
CA TRP A 114 -2.83 -9.66 0.57
C TRP A 114 -3.51 -8.56 1.38
N PHE A 115 -3.06 -7.32 1.22
CA PHE A 115 -3.56 -6.19 1.99
C PHE A 115 -4.48 -5.31 1.15
N PHE A 116 -5.61 -4.95 1.74
CA PHE A 116 -6.45 -3.89 1.22
C PHE A 116 -5.88 -2.52 1.59
N PRO A 117 -6.03 -1.51 0.71
CA PRO A 117 -5.72 -0.14 1.07
C PRO A 117 -6.56 0.30 2.29
N LEU A 118 -6.02 1.19 3.14
CA LEU A 118 -6.74 1.74 4.31
C LEU A 118 -8.11 2.29 3.93
N ILE A 119 -8.14 2.97 2.79
CA ILE A 119 -9.31 3.60 2.22
C ILE A 119 -9.38 3.18 0.76
N GLN A 120 -10.46 2.50 0.41
CA GLN A 120 -10.72 2.06 -0.94
C GLN A 120 -11.84 2.92 -1.53
N PRO A 121 -11.61 3.62 -2.65
CA PRO A 121 -12.70 4.18 -3.41
C PRO A 121 -13.57 3.04 -3.94
N ILE A 122 -14.87 3.08 -3.67
CA ILE A 122 -15.83 2.19 -4.31
C ILE A 122 -15.99 2.69 -5.73
N LEU A 123 -15.46 1.93 -6.69
CA LEU A 123 -15.72 2.14 -8.11
C LEU A 123 -17.19 1.78 -8.37
N GLU A 124 -18.09 2.73 -8.14
CA GLU A 124 -19.47 2.58 -8.60
C GLU A 124 -19.49 2.56 -10.13
N ASN A 125 -20.21 1.61 -10.71
CA ASN A 125 -20.54 1.72 -12.12
C ASN A 125 -21.43 2.96 -12.25
N TYR A 126 -20.95 3.99 -12.95
CA TYR A 126 -21.65 5.28 -13.14
C TYR A 126 -23.06 5.11 -13.74
N GLU A 127 -23.38 3.95 -14.30
CA GLU A 127 -24.69 3.56 -14.83
C GLU A 127 -25.68 3.04 -13.75
N ASN A 128 -25.27 2.86 -12.49
CA ASN A 128 -26.09 2.27 -11.41
C ASN A 128 -26.43 3.24 -10.27
N THR A 129 -26.59 4.53 -10.57
CA THR A 129 -26.94 5.57 -9.58
C THR A 129 -28.30 5.38 -8.88
N GLU A 130 -29.12 4.39 -9.27
CA GLU A 130 -30.46 4.15 -8.72
C GLU A 130 -30.57 2.99 -7.71
N ARG A 131 -29.48 2.42 -7.17
CA ARG A 131 -29.61 1.40 -6.11
C ARG A 131 -29.22 1.90 -4.72
N GLU A 132 -30.25 1.90 -3.88
CA GLU A 132 -30.37 2.28 -2.48
C GLU A 132 -29.22 1.84 -1.56
N GLU A 133 -29.17 2.55 -0.42
CA GLU A 133 -28.29 2.51 0.77
C GLU A 133 -28.10 1.15 1.46
N ASN A 134 -28.20 0.04 0.75
CA ASN A 134 -27.72 -1.22 1.30
C ASN A 134 -26.19 -1.19 1.23
N GLU A 135 -25.57 -1.28 2.40
CA GLU A 135 -24.15 -1.54 2.59
C GLU A 135 -23.64 -2.44 1.46
N PHE A 136 -22.49 -2.11 0.88
CA PHE A 136 -21.78 -3.00 -0.02
C PHE A 136 -21.24 -4.20 0.80
N ILE A 137 -22.13 -5.02 1.35
CA ILE A 137 -21.96 -6.45 1.32
C ILE A 137 -21.82 -6.71 -0.17
N ALA A 138 -20.63 -7.13 -0.61
CA ALA A 138 -20.39 -7.58 -1.96
C ALA A 138 -21.54 -8.53 -2.32
N GLN A 139 -22.58 -8.01 -2.98
CA GLN A 139 -23.69 -8.83 -3.37
C GLN A 139 -23.06 -9.78 -4.35
N ASN A 140 -23.02 -11.04 -3.92
CA ASN A 140 -22.74 -12.23 -4.68
C ASN A 140 -23.51 -12.17 -6.00
N ARG A 141 -23.05 -11.36 -6.96
CA ARG A 141 -23.47 -11.44 -8.35
C ARG A 141 -22.97 -12.80 -8.76
N ARG A 142 -23.94 -13.72 -8.85
CA ARG A 142 -23.83 -15.08 -9.38
C ARG A 142 -23.19 -15.03 -10.77
N LEU A 143 -21.88 -14.83 -10.79
CA LEU A 143 -20.98 -15.20 -11.87
C LEU A 143 -20.36 -16.49 -11.36
N ASN A 144 -20.43 -17.54 -12.17
CA ASN A 144 -20.13 -18.94 -11.85
C ASN A 144 -18.65 -19.19 -11.51
N SER A 145 -18.04 -18.38 -10.65
CA SER A 145 -16.68 -18.56 -10.20
C SER A 145 -16.64 -18.87 -8.71
N PRO A 146 -15.92 -19.92 -8.31
CA PRO A 146 -15.78 -20.29 -6.91
C PRO A 146 -14.96 -19.26 -6.12
N ILE A 147 -14.05 -18.52 -6.75
CA ILE A 147 -13.20 -17.54 -6.05
C ILE A 147 -14.01 -16.28 -5.72
N PRO A 148 -14.01 -15.81 -4.44
CA PRO A 148 -14.61 -14.55 -4.04
C PRO A 148 -14.15 -13.39 -4.92
N GLN A 149 -15.10 -12.58 -5.42
CA GLN A 149 -14.80 -11.54 -6.42
C GLN A 149 -13.69 -10.58 -5.98
N PHE A 150 -13.61 -10.25 -4.69
CA PHE A 150 -12.57 -9.36 -4.15
C PHE A 150 -11.14 -9.91 -4.29
N LEU A 151 -10.96 -11.23 -4.35
CA LEU A 151 -9.65 -11.87 -4.59
C LEU A 151 -9.27 -11.90 -6.07
N LYS A 152 -10.23 -11.63 -6.96
CA LYS A 152 -10.02 -11.53 -8.41
C LYS A 152 -9.80 -10.10 -8.88
N ILE A 153 -10.08 -9.11 -8.04
CA ILE A 153 -9.90 -7.71 -8.42
C ILE A 153 -8.40 -7.51 -8.58
N ARG A 154 -7.98 -7.27 -9.83
CA ARG A 154 -6.64 -6.74 -10.10
C ARG A 154 -6.64 -5.32 -9.55
N GLU A 155 -6.26 -5.16 -8.29
CA GLU A 155 -6.07 -3.84 -7.71
C GLU A 155 -4.77 -3.27 -8.29
N GLY A 156 -4.87 -2.23 -9.11
CA GLY A 156 -3.69 -1.46 -9.50
C GLY A 156 -3.11 -0.73 -8.30
N VAL A 157 -1.88 -0.21 -8.41
CA VAL A 157 -1.27 0.59 -7.33
C VAL A 157 -2.20 1.77 -7.01
N PHE A 158 -2.69 1.87 -5.77
CA PHE A 158 -3.73 2.83 -5.33
C PHE A 158 -5.08 2.74 -6.08
N GLY A 159 -5.41 1.59 -6.67
CA GLY A 159 -6.65 1.38 -7.42
C GLY A 159 -6.63 1.95 -8.84
N TYR A 160 -5.50 2.48 -9.32
CA TYR A 160 -5.39 3.01 -10.68
C TYR A 160 -5.15 1.90 -11.70
N LEU A 161 -6.05 1.78 -12.67
CA LEU A 161 -5.91 0.84 -13.77
C LEU A 161 -5.76 1.59 -15.10
N PRO A 162 -4.91 1.08 -16.02
CA PRO A 162 -4.90 1.58 -17.38
C PRO A 162 -6.27 1.32 -18.05
N PRO A 163 -6.70 2.18 -18.98
CA PRO A 163 -7.97 2.01 -19.66
C PRO A 163 -7.96 0.70 -20.46
N SER A 164 -9.02 -0.10 -20.29
CA SER A 164 -9.18 -1.42 -20.93
C SER A 164 -9.74 -1.34 -22.35
N ASN A 165 -10.26 -0.19 -22.74
CA ASN A 165 -11.03 -0.03 -23.97
C ASN A 165 -10.16 0.59 -25.07
N ARG A 166 -10.38 0.16 -26.33
CA ARG A 166 -9.74 0.79 -27.49
C ARG A 166 -10.31 2.20 -27.70
N PRO A 167 -9.48 3.21 -28.01
CA PRO A 167 -10.00 4.50 -28.46
C PRO A 167 -10.85 4.28 -29.72
N TYR A 168 -12.06 4.83 -29.73
CA TYR A 168 -12.98 4.73 -30.86
C TYR A 168 -12.44 5.56 -32.03
N PHE A 169 -12.14 4.89 -33.14
CA PHE A 169 -11.91 5.56 -34.41
C PHE A 169 -13.24 5.60 -35.16
N PRO A 170 -13.79 6.78 -35.48
CA PRO A 170 -14.70 6.86 -36.60
C PRO A 170 -13.96 6.28 -37.83
N PRO A 171 -14.56 5.33 -38.56
CA PRO A 171 -14.04 4.95 -39.85
C PRO A 171 -14.10 6.19 -40.74
N ASP A 172 -12.94 6.59 -41.25
CA ASP A 172 -12.67 7.77 -42.09
C ASP A 172 -12.32 9.07 -41.36
N PRO A 173 -11.12 9.65 -41.60
CA PRO A 173 -10.85 11.03 -41.24
C PRO A 173 -11.68 11.93 -42.16
N PRO A 174 -12.58 12.80 -41.66
CA PRO A 174 -12.97 13.94 -42.47
C PRO A 174 -11.68 14.69 -42.78
N SER A 175 -11.46 14.90 -44.07
CA SER A 175 -10.34 15.63 -44.62
C SER A 175 -10.07 16.89 -43.78
N ARG A 176 -8.85 16.99 -43.22
CA ARG A 176 -8.28 18.16 -42.51
C ARG A 176 -9.30 19.17 -41.96
N PRO A 177 -9.51 19.25 -40.63
CA PRO A 177 -10.06 20.47 -40.06
C PRO A 177 -9.07 21.61 -40.38
N SER A 178 -9.54 22.61 -41.10
CA SER A 178 -8.88 23.92 -41.20
C SER A 178 -8.53 24.42 -39.81
N GLU A 179 -7.35 25.03 -39.64
CA GLU A 179 -6.75 25.47 -38.37
C GLU A 179 -7.58 26.51 -37.57
N HIS A 180 -8.83 26.80 -37.94
CA HIS A 180 -9.67 27.83 -37.35
C HIS A 180 -11.15 27.42 -37.25
N SER A 181 -11.51 26.46 -36.38
CA SER A 181 -12.82 26.46 -35.71
C SER A 181 -12.85 25.39 -34.60
N PHE A 182 -12.43 25.75 -33.38
CA PHE A 182 -12.50 24.86 -32.22
C PHE A 182 -13.28 25.44 -31.03
N TYR A 183 -14.05 26.53 -31.23
CA TYR A 183 -14.70 27.22 -30.10
C TYR A 183 -16.22 27.17 -30.03
N ASP A 184 -16.99 26.77 -31.05
CA ASP A 184 -18.46 26.96 -31.00
C ASP A 184 -19.29 25.72 -31.38
N SER A 185 -19.18 24.62 -30.63
CA SER A 185 -20.27 23.63 -30.57
C SER A 185 -20.31 22.85 -29.24
N PRO A 186 -21.49 22.70 -28.60
CA PRO A 186 -21.65 22.13 -27.27
C PRO A 186 -21.90 20.60 -27.28
N ALA A 187 -21.44 19.87 -28.30
CA ALA A 187 -21.47 18.41 -28.25
C ALA A 187 -20.31 17.92 -27.36
N PRO A 188 -20.53 17.01 -26.40
CA PRO A 188 -19.45 16.50 -25.56
C PRO A 188 -18.46 15.76 -26.46
N ASN A 189 -17.30 16.38 -26.68
CA ASN A 189 -16.21 15.84 -27.49
C ASN A 189 -15.71 14.53 -26.87
N ILE A 190 -16.24 13.39 -27.31
CA ILE A 190 -15.84 12.04 -26.91
C ILE A 190 -14.32 11.82 -27.16
N ASN A 191 -13.73 12.58 -28.10
CA ASN A 191 -12.29 12.55 -28.38
C ASN A 191 -11.40 13.16 -27.27
N VAL A 192 -11.91 14.07 -26.43
CA VAL A 192 -11.14 14.68 -25.32
C VAL A 192 -10.98 13.72 -24.14
N ALA A 193 -11.79 12.67 -24.07
CA ALA A 193 -11.83 11.75 -22.93
C ALA A 193 -10.59 10.86 -22.78
N TRP A 194 -9.83 10.64 -23.85
CA TRP A 194 -8.69 9.70 -23.83
C TRP A 194 -7.34 10.40 -23.58
N GLU A 195 -7.24 11.66 -24.00
CA GLU A 195 -6.04 12.48 -23.83
C GLU A 195 -5.92 13.02 -22.39
N THR A 196 -7.03 13.06 -21.66
CA THR A 196 -7.10 13.53 -20.28
C THR A 196 -7.51 12.42 -19.32
N ALA A 197 -6.64 12.08 -18.37
CA ALA A 197 -6.95 11.19 -17.26
C ALA A 197 -7.37 12.00 -16.02
N TYR A 198 -8.58 11.76 -15.51
CA TYR A 198 -8.99 12.24 -14.20
C TYR A 198 -8.54 11.26 -13.14
N VAL A 199 -7.92 11.77 -12.07
CA VAL A 199 -7.36 10.95 -10.99
C VAL A 199 -7.76 11.51 -9.63
N ALA A 200 -7.83 10.65 -8.62
CA ALA A 200 -8.23 10.99 -7.26
C ALA A 200 -7.21 10.46 -6.24
N VAL A 201 -6.52 11.38 -5.56
CA VAL A 201 -5.40 11.12 -4.66
C VAL A 201 -5.83 11.26 -3.21
N ASP A 202 -5.38 10.32 -2.38
CA ASP A 202 -5.55 10.34 -0.94
C ASP A 202 -4.46 11.22 -0.31
N CYS A 203 -4.83 12.41 0.17
CA CYS A 203 -3.90 13.29 0.88
C CYS A 203 -3.68 12.90 2.34
N SER A 204 -4.34 11.87 2.86
CA SER A 204 -4.02 11.35 4.20
C SER A 204 -2.71 10.55 4.21
N VAL A 205 -2.26 10.04 3.06
CA VAL A 205 -1.08 9.20 2.91
C VAL A 205 0.06 9.87 2.12
N PRO A 206 1.33 9.40 2.18
CA PRO A 206 2.42 9.98 1.44
C PRO A 206 2.13 10.07 -0.05
N LEU A 207 2.44 11.22 -0.63
CA LEU A 207 2.17 11.50 -2.03
C LEU A 207 3.14 10.80 -2.98
N ASP A 208 4.38 10.53 -2.54
CA ASP A 208 5.44 10.03 -3.44
C ASP A 208 5.07 8.72 -4.13
N GLY A 209 4.53 7.75 -3.38
CA GLY A 209 4.06 6.49 -3.96
C GLY A 209 2.94 6.71 -4.97
N GLN A 210 1.94 7.51 -4.60
CA GLN A 210 0.80 7.83 -5.47
C GLN A 210 1.24 8.54 -6.75
N MET A 211 2.14 9.52 -6.65
CA MET A 211 2.66 10.26 -7.81
C MET A 211 3.43 9.34 -8.76
N LEU A 212 4.17 8.36 -8.25
CA LEU A 212 4.88 7.39 -9.07
C LEU A 212 3.92 6.46 -9.81
N ALA A 213 2.86 5.99 -9.15
CA ALA A 213 1.79 5.22 -9.79
C ALA A 213 1.07 6.02 -10.89
N LEU A 214 0.76 7.29 -10.62
CA LEU A 214 0.15 8.18 -11.60
C LEU A 214 1.06 8.48 -12.80
N LYS A 215 2.37 8.58 -12.57
CA LYS A 215 3.36 8.69 -13.64
C LYS A 215 3.35 7.45 -14.53
N TRP A 216 3.38 6.26 -13.93
CA TRP A 216 3.29 5.00 -14.66
C TRP A 216 1.99 4.88 -15.47
N LEU A 217 0.86 5.29 -14.90
CA LEU A 217 -0.43 5.33 -15.58
C LEU A 217 -0.39 6.26 -16.80
N ALA A 218 0.10 7.49 -16.62
CA ALA A 218 0.22 8.47 -17.71
C ALA A 218 1.16 7.98 -18.83
N GLU A 219 2.27 7.34 -18.46
CA GLU A 219 3.23 6.72 -19.39
C GLU A 219 2.61 5.60 -20.20
N THR A 220 1.88 4.71 -19.53
CA THR A 220 1.19 3.58 -20.16
C THR A 220 0.12 4.07 -21.13
N ASN A 221 -0.69 5.05 -20.71
CA ASN A 221 -1.73 5.64 -21.55
C ASN A 221 -1.14 6.37 -22.76
N ARG A 222 -0.08 7.15 -22.55
CA ARG A 222 0.62 7.80 -23.66
C ARG A 222 1.12 6.79 -24.68
N LYS A 223 1.82 5.73 -24.24
CA LYS A 223 2.34 4.70 -25.15
C LYS A 223 1.21 4.06 -25.96
N HIS A 224 0.07 3.78 -25.30
CA HIS A 224 -1.12 3.25 -25.96
C HIS A 224 -1.63 4.21 -27.05
N LEU A 225 -1.84 5.49 -26.73
CA LEU A 225 -2.32 6.51 -27.67
C LEU A 225 -1.33 6.79 -28.81
N GLN A 226 -0.02 6.73 -28.55
CA GLN A 226 0.99 6.85 -29.59
C GLN A 226 0.94 5.69 -30.58
N GLY A 227 0.60 4.48 -30.12
CA GLY A 227 0.28 3.34 -31.01
C GLY A 227 -0.88 3.63 -31.97
N PHE A 228 -1.76 4.55 -31.60
CA PHE A 228 -2.87 5.06 -32.38
C PHE A 228 -2.57 6.37 -33.13
N ARG A 229 -1.29 6.73 -33.24
CA ARG A 229 -0.79 7.92 -33.97
C ARG A 229 -1.15 9.28 -33.36
N TYR A 230 -1.59 9.31 -32.10
CA TYR A 230 -1.73 10.58 -31.38
C TYR A 230 -0.36 11.24 -31.17
N LYS A 231 -0.29 12.57 -31.33
CA LYS A 231 0.95 13.34 -31.18
C LYS A 231 1.02 13.97 -29.79
N THR A 232 2.22 14.03 -29.23
CA THR A 232 2.46 14.77 -27.99
C THR A 232 2.56 16.28 -28.25
N HIS A 233 2.30 17.08 -27.22
CA HIS A 233 2.49 18.53 -27.27
C HIS A 233 3.28 19.04 -26.06
N LYS A 234 3.69 20.30 -26.12
CA LYS A 234 4.58 20.92 -25.12
C LYS A 234 3.86 21.75 -24.07
N ASN A 235 2.61 22.10 -24.30
CA ASN A 235 1.87 22.98 -23.41
C ASN A 235 1.32 22.19 -22.21
N PRO A 236 1.71 22.49 -20.96
CA PRO A 236 1.10 21.90 -19.79
C PRO A 236 -0.29 22.48 -19.55
N ILE A 237 -1.19 21.67 -19.02
CA ILE A 237 -2.40 22.15 -18.39
C ILE A 237 -2.04 22.90 -17.10
N SER A 238 -2.74 24.00 -16.81
CA SER A 238 -2.62 24.70 -15.53
C SER A 238 -2.99 23.78 -14.37
N PRO A 239 -2.12 23.64 -13.35
CA PRO A 239 -2.36 22.71 -12.26
C PRO A 239 -3.53 23.18 -11.39
N GLU A 240 -4.48 22.28 -11.16
CA GLU A 240 -5.65 22.54 -10.32
C GLU A 240 -6.00 21.27 -9.56
N ILE A 241 -6.25 21.40 -8.26
CA ILE A 241 -6.74 20.31 -7.42
C ILE A 241 -8.10 20.69 -6.85
N VAL A 242 -9.03 19.73 -6.87
CA VAL A 242 -10.41 19.91 -6.40
C VAL A 242 -10.73 18.76 -5.45
N ASN A 243 -11.26 19.06 -4.26
CA ASN A 243 -11.74 18.02 -3.36
C ASN A 243 -12.76 17.12 -4.11
N VAL A 244 -12.67 15.80 -3.94
CA VAL A 244 -13.48 14.84 -4.71
C VAL A 244 -14.98 15.11 -4.61
N ARG A 245 -15.50 15.61 -3.49
CA ARG A 245 -16.93 15.97 -3.34
C ARG A 245 -17.38 17.09 -4.27
N LYS A 246 -16.47 18.01 -4.58
CA LYS A 246 -16.70 19.15 -5.47
C LYS A 246 -16.34 18.84 -6.92
N SER A 247 -15.75 17.66 -7.17
CA SER A 247 -15.33 17.24 -8.49
C SER A 247 -16.50 16.68 -9.27
N THR A 248 -16.71 17.17 -10.49
CA THR A 248 -17.72 16.59 -11.39
C THR A 248 -17.39 15.14 -11.78
N ALA A 249 -16.11 14.77 -11.76
CA ALA A 249 -15.64 13.43 -12.11
C ALA A 249 -15.74 12.43 -10.93
N PHE A 250 -15.71 12.90 -9.68
CA PHE A 250 -15.58 12.05 -8.50
C PHE A 250 -16.57 12.37 -7.37
N SER A 251 -17.58 13.21 -7.58
CA SER A 251 -18.58 13.54 -6.55
C SER A 251 -19.39 12.33 -6.09
N HIS A 252 -19.50 11.31 -6.94
CA HIS A 252 -20.17 10.03 -6.66
C HIS A 252 -19.26 9.02 -5.93
N LEU A 253 -17.98 9.33 -5.77
CA LEU A 253 -17.01 8.40 -5.18
C LEU A 253 -17.36 8.15 -3.71
N LYS A 254 -17.74 6.91 -3.40
CA LYS A 254 -17.91 6.43 -2.03
C LYS A 254 -16.61 5.79 -1.55
N PHE A 255 -16.46 5.67 -0.24
CA PHE A 255 -15.23 5.16 0.36
C PHE A 255 -15.55 4.05 1.34
N LEU A 256 -14.90 2.89 1.15
CA LEU A 256 -14.85 1.82 2.14
C LEU A 256 -13.56 1.94 2.94
N ARG A 257 -13.67 1.66 4.23
CA ARG A 257 -12.51 1.56 5.10
C ARG A 257 -12.25 0.10 5.42
N SER A 258 -11.05 -0.37 5.11
CA SER A 258 -10.57 -1.68 5.54
C SER A 258 -10.17 -1.69 7.02
N ALA A 259 -10.38 -0.60 7.76
CA ALA A 259 -10.52 -0.65 9.21
C ALA A 259 -11.16 0.59 9.81
N LYS A 260 -11.70 0.41 11.02
CA LYS A 260 -11.92 1.51 11.96
C LYS A 260 -10.56 2.13 12.32
N GLY A 261 -10.05 2.98 11.44
CA GLY A 261 -9.03 3.95 11.81
C GLY A 261 -9.57 4.86 12.91
N SER A 262 -8.69 5.46 13.71
CA SER A 262 -9.04 6.29 14.87
C SER A 262 -9.73 7.63 14.52
N TYR A 263 -10.28 7.79 13.32
CA TYR A 263 -10.86 9.06 12.85
C TYR A 263 -12.31 8.86 12.44
N ASP A 264 -13.22 9.59 13.08
CA ASP A 264 -14.61 9.73 12.64
C ASP A 264 -14.75 10.70 11.45
N VAL A 265 -13.65 11.21 10.90
CA VAL A 265 -13.66 12.15 9.77
C VAL A 265 -14.07 11.41 8.49
N ASN A 266 -14.98 11.97 7.69
CA ASN A 266 -15.39 11.38 6.42
C ASN A 266 -14.21 11.32 5.43
N ALA A 267 -13.95 10.14 4.85
CA ALA A 267 -12.78 9.90 4.00
C ALA A 267 -12.64 10.88 2.82
N SER A 268 -13.77 11.30 2.26
CA SER A 268 -13.80 12.26 1.15
C SER A 268 -13.25 13.66 1.48
N GLU A 269 -13.09 14.03 2.76
CA GLU A 269 -12.53 15.33 3.17
C GLU A 269 -11.05 15.48 2.78
N PHE A 270 -10.32 14.37 2.70
CA PHE A 270 -8.88 14.37 2.43
C PHE A 270 -8.53 13.71 1.09
N TRP A 271 -9.52 13.49 0.22
CA TRP A 271 -9.31 13.05 -1.16
C TRP A 271 -9.44 14.22 -2.13
N PHE A 272 -8.48 14.35 -3.03
CA PHE A 272 -8.42 15.42 -4.01
C PHE A 272 -8.23 14.86 -5.41
N SER A 273 -8.95 15.44 -6.35
CA SER A 273 -8.87 15.08 -7.75
C SER A 273 -8.17 16.14 -8.59
N PHE A 274 -7.55 15.70 -9.66
CA PHE A 274 -7.01 16.57 -10.70
C PHE A 274 -6.98 15.85 -12.04
N ARG A 275 -6.67 16.61 -13.09
CA ARG A 275 -6.56 16.12 -14.46
C ARG A 275 -5.10 16.01 -14.88
N ILE A 276 -4.77 14.93 -15.58
CA ILE A 276 -3.49 14.71 -16.23
C ILE A 276 -3.76 14.67 -17.73
N ASP A 277 -3.20 15.63 -18.47
CA ASP A 277 -3.12 15.47 -19.91
C ASP A 277 -1.92 14.58 -20.24
N VAL A 278 -2.23 13.38 -20.74
CA VAL A 278 -1.25 12.32 -20.98
C VAL A 278 -0.42 12.57 -22.25
N LEU A 279 -0.88 13.43 -23.17
CA LEU A 279 -0.15 13.78 -24.39
C LEU A 279 0.71 15.05 -24.25
N GLY A 280 0.36 15.95 -23.33
CA GLY A 280 1.20 17.08 -22.91
C GLY A 280 2.31 16.68 -21.92
N PRO A 281 3.09 17.61 -21.34
CA PRO A 281 4.22 17.26 -20.48
C PRO A 281 3.80 16.76 -19.08
N TYR A 282 3.23 15.54 -18.97
CA TYR A 282 2.69 14.98 -17.73
C TYR A 282 3.68 15.02 -16.55
N GLY A 283 5.00 14.90 -16.80
CA GLY A 283 6.00 14.98 -15.73
C GLY A 283 5.98 16.33 -15.01
N LEU A 284 5.94 17.43 -15.78
CA LEU A 284 5.82 18.79 -15.23
C LEU A 284 4.45 19.00 -14.57
N GLN A 285 3.39 18.42 -15.13
CA GLN A 285 2.05 18.49 -14.53
C GLN A 285 2.05 17.80 -13.17
N LEU A 286 2.57 16.57 -13.06
CA LEU A 286 2.63 15.82 -11.80
C LEU A 286 3.46 16.54 -10.74
N ASP A 287 4.60 17.12 -11.10
CA ASP A 287 5.42 17.91 -10.17
C ASP A 287 4.66 19.14 -9.63
N ALA A 288 3.90 19.81 -10.50
CA ALA A 288 3.09 20.95 -10.10
C ALA A 288 1.92 20.55 -9.19
N HIS A 289 1.19 19.48 -9.52
CA HIS A 289 0.11 18.96 -8.67
C HIS A 289 0.64 18.43 -7.34
N LYS A 290 1.80 17.76 -7.33
CA LYS A 290 2.47 17.30 -6.10
C LYS A 290 2.71 18.47 -5.14
N LYS A 291 3.16 19.63 -5.61
CA LYS A 291 3.32 20.83 -4.77
C LYS A 291 2.00 21.27 -4.14
N LEU A 292 0.92 21.33 -4.91
CA LEU A 292 -0.41 21.70 -4.42
C LEU A 292 -0.95 20.68 -3.40
N LEU A 293 -0.81 19.39 -3.70
CA LEU A 293 -1.22 18.30 -2.82
C LEU A 293 -0.39 18.28 -1.52
N SER A 294 0.91 18.60 -1.56
CA SER A 294 1.75 18.72 -0.37
C SER A 294 1.31 19.87 0.55
N LEU A 295 0.87 20.99 -0.04
CA LEU A 295 0.27 22.08 0.74
C LEU A 295 -1.02 21.60 1.42
N LYS A 296 -1.90 20.90 0.70
CA LYS A 296 -3.12 20.31 1.29
C LYS A 296 -2.84 19.28 2.36
N HIS A 297 -1.86 18.40 2.15
CA HIS A 297 -1.43 17.45 3.17
C HIS A 297 -1.00 18.18 4.46
N SER A 298 -0.22 19.26 4.32
CA SER A 298 0.21 20.07 5.46
C SER A 298 -0.96 20.76 6.17
N GLU A 299 -1.90 21.35 5.41
CA GLU A 299 -3.14 21.93 5.97
C GLU A 299 -3.96 20.89 6.76
N LEU A 300 -4.10 19.67 6.23
CA LEU A 300 -4.84 18.60 6.90
C LEU A 300 -4.13 18.11 8.18
N LEU A 301 -2.79 18.10 8.19
CA LEU A 301 -1.99 17.81 9.38
C LEU A 301 -2.18 18.88 10.45
N ASP A 302 -2.10 20.15 10.06
CA ASP A 302 -2.25 21.30 10.97
C ASP A 302 -3.65 21.34 11.60
N GLN A 303 -4.67 20.90 10.84
CA GLN A 303 -6.05 20.76 11.33
C GLN A 303 -6.28 19.50 12.18
N GLY A 304 -5.29 18.61 12.29
CA GLY A 304 -5.42 17.33 13.00
C GLY A 304 -6.39 16.35 12.34
N LEU A 305 -6.75 16.56 11.06
CA LEU A 305 -7.66 15.69 10.31
C LEU A 305 -6.96 14.40 9.86
N ILE A 306 -5.63 14.44 9.71
CA ILE A 306 -4.79 13.30 9.37
C ILE A 306 -3.58 13.26 10.33
N ARG A 307 -2.95 12.09 10.51
CA ARG A 307 -1.72 11.95 11.32
C ARG A 307 -0.50 12.13 10.46
N SER A 308 0.55 12.70 11.07
CA SER A 308 1.89 12.68 10.49
C SER A 308 2.33 11.23 10.29
N THR A 309 2.77 10.94 9.08
CA THR A 309 3.13 9.59 8.67
C THR A 309 4.43 9.15 9.38
N PRO A 310 4.53 7.90 9.88
CA PRO A 310 5.75 7.36 10.48
C PRO A 310 7.03 7.46 9.61
N PRO A 311 6.99 7.42 8.26
CA PRO A 311 8.16 7.65 7.39
C PRO A 311 8.87 8.99 7.62
N CYS A 312 8.16 10.05 8.08
CA CYS A 312 8.81 11.29 8.52
C CYS A 312 9.63 11.12 9.83
N ARG A 313 9.62 9.92 10.44
CA ARG A 313 10.26 9.56 11.72
C ARG A 313 11.22 8.35 11.62
N LEU A 314 11.37 7.75 10.43
CA LEU A 314 12.36 6.69 10.18
C LEU A 314 13.71 7.38 9.96
N GLY A 315 14.40 7.71 11.05
CA GLY A 315 15.75 8.24 10.98
C GLY A 315 16.72 7.17 10.45
N PRO A 316 17.81 7.56 9.77
CA PRO A 316 18.84 6.60 9.40
C PRO A 316 19.44 5.96 10.67
N LEU A 317 19.74 4.67 10.62
CA LEU A 317 20.71 4.12 11.57
C LEU A 317 22.09 4.73 11.24
N PRO A 318 22.85 5.24 12.23
CA PRO A 318 24.01 6.09 11.97
C PRO A 318 25.12 5.47 11.09
N THR A 319 25.18 4.14 11.00
CA THR A 319 26.22 3.40 10.26
C THR A 319 25.74 2.73 8.98
N MET A 320 24.44 2.77 8.67
CA MET A 320 23.91 2.12 7.46
C MET A 320 23.05 3.11 6.68
N ARG A 321 23.64 3.73 5.65
CA ARG A 321 22.87 4.45 4.63
C ARG A 321 22.27 3.42 3.69
N ASP A 322 21.09 2.92 4.02
CA ASP A 322 20.22 2.34 3.00
C ASP A 322 19.22 3.42 2.57
N GLY A 323 19.24 3.80 1.29
CA GLY A 323 18.27 4.75 0.73
C GLY A 323 16.81 4.27 0.82
N ASN A 324 16.58 3.07 1.35
CA ASN A 324 15.29 2.39 1.44
C ASN A 324 14.77 2.22 2.88
N GLY A 325 15.54 2.54 3.93
CA GLY A 325 15.12 2.49 5.34
C GLY A 325 14.84 1.08 5.93
N GLY A 326 15.12 0.02 5.17
CA GLY A 326 14.89 -1.37 5.59
C GLY A 326 15.76 -1.83 6.77
N ASN A 327 16.98 -1.32 6.93
CA ASN A 327 17.82 -1.61 8.11
C ASN A 327 17.18 -1.05 9.39
N TYR A 328 16.56 0.12 9.30
CA TYR A 328 15.82 0.71 10.41
C TYR A 328 14.57 -0.11 10.74
N LEU A 329 13.83 -0.56 9.72
CA LEU A 329 12.68 -1.45 9.91
C LEU A 329 13.08 -2.79 10.55
N LYS A 330 14.20 -3.39 10.11
CA LYS A 330 14.76 -4.59 10.75
C LYS A 330 15.07 -4.34 12.22
N ALA A 331 15.65 -3.19 12.55
CA ALA A 331 15.93 -2.84 13.95
C ALA A 331 14.64 -2.71 14.79
N LEU A 332 13.57 -2.14 14.24
CA LEU A 332 12.27 -2.08 14.91
C LEU A 332 11.67 -3.47 15.14
N VAL A 333 11.63 -4.30 14.10
CA VAL A 333 11.10 -5.67 14.18
C VAL A 333 11.85 -6.47 15.24
N VAL A 334 13.19 -6.50 15.16
CA VAL A 334 14.02 -7.26 16.09
C VAL A 334 13.90 -6.75 17.52
N ALA A 335 13.91 -5.43 17.74
CA ALA A 335 13.75 -4.86 19.08
C ALA A 335 12.41 -5.27 19.71
N TYR A 336 11.33 -5.26 18.93
CA TYR A 336 10.01 -5.64 19.41
C TYR A 336 9.87 -7.15 19.64
N GLU A 337 10.41 -8.00 18.75
CA GLU A 337 10.43 -9.46 18.94
C GLU A 337 11.19 -9.85 20.21
N LEU A 338 12.39 -9.30 20.40
CA LEU A 338 13.18 -9.53 21.61
C LEU A 338 12.43 -9.04 22.85
N HIS A 339 11.78 -7.87 22.79
CA HIS A 339 11.01 -7.36 23.91
C HIS A 339 9.84 -8.30 24.28
N ARG A 340 9.11 -8.85 23.29
CA ARG A 340 8.05 -9.83 23.54
C ARG A 340 8.57 -11.13 24.17
N LEU A 341 9.75 -11.60 23.74
CA LEU A 341 10.33 -12.84 24.25
C LEU A 341 10.93 -12.69 25.64
N LEU A 342 11.50 -11.52 25.95
CA LEU A 342 12.30 -11.29 27.15
C LEU A 342 11.60 -10.46 28.23
N ASN A 343 10.57 -9.70 27.84
CA ASN A 343 9.80 -8.77 28.67
C ASN A 343 10.66 -7.84 29.55
N ASN A 344 11.88 -7.51 29.08
CA ASN A 344 12.84 -6.68 29.81
C ASN A 344 13.80 -6.02 28.82
N THR A 345 13.77 -4.68 28.81
CA THR A 345 14.57 -3.82 27.94
C THR A 345 16.08 -4.05 28.07
N LYS A 346 16.59 -4.29 29.28
CA LYS A 346 18.01 -4.58 29.51
C LYS A 346 18.41 -5.89 28.81
N ASN A 347 17.60 -6.93 28.95
CA ASN A 347 17.83 -8.22 28.30
C ASN A 347 17.76 -8.11 26.77
N VAL A 348 16.96 -7.18 26.22
CA VAL A 348 16.94 -6.88 24.79
C VAL A 348 18.31 -6.36 24.35
N VAL A 349 18.85 -5.35 25.04
CA VAL A 349 20.18 -4.79 24.73
C VAL A 349 21.27 -5.85 24.84
N ASP A 350 21.22 -6.68 25.88
CA ASP A 350 22.17 -7.78 26.08
C ASP A 350 22.10 -8.80 24.94
N SER A 351 20.90 -9.10 24.45
CA SER A 351 20.66 -10.06 23.36
C SER A 351 21.07 -9.53 21.99
N LEU A 352 21.05 -8.20 21.80
CA LEU A 352 21.64 -7.55 20.62
C LEU A 352 23.17 -7.68 20.59
N GLY A 353 23.80 -7.99 21.73
CA GLY A 353 25.22 -8.29 21.83
C GLY A 353 26.12 -7.07 21.66
N PHE A 354 25.60 -5.86 21.87
CA PHE A 354 26.36 -4.62 21.66
C PHE A 354 27.60 -4.51 22.55
N GLU A 355 27.55 -5.04 23.77
CA GLU A 355 28.69 -5.01 24.69
C GLU A 355 29.86 -5.89 24.26
N ARG A 356 29.59 -6.93 23.45
CA ARG A 356 30.59 -7.90 22.97
C ARG A 356 31.46 -7.36 21.84
N PHE A 357 31.03 -6.27 21.20
CA PHE A 357 31.77 -5.64 20.12
C PHE A 357 32.42 -4.35 20.59
N ARG A 358 33.63 -4.51 21.14
CA ARG A 358 34.54 -3.41 21.44
C ARG A 358 35.59 -3.32 20.33
N TYR A 359 35.95 -2.08 19.96
CA TYR A 359 37.11 -1.83 19.12
C TYR A 359 38.39 -2.34 19.82
N PRO A 360 39.50 -2.52 19.09
CA PRO A 360 40.78 -2.94 19.67
C PRO A 360 41.28 -2.05 20.81
N ASN A 361 40.87 -0.77 20.81
CA ASN A 361 41.16 0.20 21.86
C ASN A 361 40.22 0.10 23.08
N GLY A 362 39.35 -0.91 23.14
CA GLY A 362 38.37 -1.13 24.21
C GLY A 362 37.12 -0.24 24.14
N SER A 363 37.04 0.71 23.21
CA SER A 363 35.88 1.60 23.06
C SER A 363 34.69 0.89 22.40
N GLN A 364 33.47 1.32 22.75
CA GLN A 364 32.24 0.87 22.09
C GLN A 364 31.82 1.85 21.00
N SER A 365 31.09 1.34 20.00
CA SER A 365 30.57 2.18 18.93
C SER A 365 29.50 3.15 19.45
N ALA A 366 29.70 4.46 19.23
CA ALA A 366 28.83 5.51 19.77
C ALA A 366 27.36 5.37 19.35
N TRP A 367 27.10 4.84 18.14
CA TRP A 367 25.73 4.61 17.69
C TRP A 367 25.05 3.45 18.43
N ARG A 368 25.80 2.42 18.85
CA ARG A 368 25.26 1.28 19.61
C ARG A 368 24.86 1.71 21.01
N LEU A 369 25.70 2.53 21.65
CA LEU A 369 25.38 3.16 22.92
C LEU A 369 24.10 4.00 22.79
N ASN A 370 24.03 4.87 21.78
CA ASN A 370 22.84 5.68 21.51
C ASN A 370 21.58 4.83 21.22
N PHE A 371 21.73 3.73 20.49
CA PHE A 371 20.62 2.80 20.23
C PHE A 371 20.18 2.10 21.51
N ALA A 372 21.12 1.61 22.33
CA ALA A 372 20.85 0.98 23.62
C ALA A 372 20.16 1.95 24.58
N ASP A 373 20.62 3.19 24.65
CA ASP A 373 20.02 4.24 25.50
C ASP A 373 18.58 4.59 25.05
N LYS A 374 18.26 4.39 23.76
CA LYS A 374 16.95 4.72 23.17
C LYS A 374 16.10 3.50 22.85
N ILE A 375 16.47 2.31 23.29
CA ILE A 375 15.82 1.06 22.90
C ILE A 375 14.30 1.06 23.17
N GLU A 376 13.85 1.69 24.25
CA GLU A 376 12.42 1.83 24.59
C GLU A 376 11.68 2.63 23.51
N ASN A 377 12.28 3.72 23.01
CA ASN A 377 11.71 4.49 21.91
C ASN A 377 11.58 3.66 20.62
N TYR A 378 12.50 2.74 20.35
CA TYR A 378 12.41 1.84 19.20
C TYR A 378 11.30 0.80 19.40
N ILE A 379 11.18 0.24 20.62
CA ILE A 379 10.11 -0.70 20.98
C ILE A 379 8.73 -0.01 20.86
N ASP A 380 8.59 1.22 21.38
CA ASP A 380 7.36 1.99 21.30
C ASP A 380 6.96 2.30 19.86
N LYS A 381 7.93 2.71 19.04
CA LYS A 381 7.71 2.93 17.60
C LYS A 381 7.27 1.64 16.90
N ALA A 382 7.92 0.52 17.19
CA ALA A 382 7.53 -0.78 16.65
C ALA A 382 6.12 -1.19 17.11
N SER A 383 5.77 -0.94 18.37
CA SER A 383 4.44 -1.21 18.92
C SER A 383 3.34 -0.49 18.15
N VAL A 384 3.58 0.75 17.74
CA VAL A 384 2.63 1.52 16.91
C VAL A 384 2.41 0.83 15.55
N PHE A 385 3.49 0.39 14.89
CA PHE A 385 3.36 -0.41 13.66
C PHE A 385 2.56 -1.68 13.89
N VAL A 386 2.89 -2.46 14.92
CA VAL A 386 2.18 -3.71 15.28
C VAL A 386 0.69 -3.46 15.52
N LYS A 387 0.32 -2.34 16.14
CA LYS A 387 -1.08 -1.99 16.45
C LYS A 387 -1.91 -1.51 15.26
N GLY A 388 -1.31 -1.27 14.10
CA GLY A 388 -2.06 -0.90 12.89
C GLY A 388 -1.30 -0.06 11.89
N ASP A 389 -0.25 0.66 12.31
CA ASP A 389 0.50 1.54 11.41
C ASP A 389 1.34 0.76 10.38
N TYR A 390 1.44 -0.57 10.47
CA TYR A 390 2.03 -1.41 9.42
C TYR A 390 1.37 -1.19 8.04
N ARG A 391 0.10 -0.78 8.03
CA ARG A 391 -0.64 -0.51 6.79
C ARG A 391 -0.04 0.63 5.97
N TRP A 392 0.77 1.49 6.59
CA TRP A 392 1.53 2.51 5.88
C TRP A 392 2.45 1.93 4.81
N PHE A 393 3.01 0.75 5.02
CA PHE A 393 3.89 0.12 4.03
C PHE A 393 3.12 -0.24 2.75
N ILE A 394 1.85 -0.63 2.87
CA ILE A 394 0.97 -0.95 1.73
C ILE A 394 0.76 0.29 0.85
N HIS A 395 0.64 1.47 1.45
CA HIS A 395 0.55 2.75 0.72
C HIS A 395 1.89 3.25 0.18
N GLN A 396 3.01 2.62 0.53
CA GLN A 396 4.32 2.92 -0.05
C GLN A 396 4.72 1.89 -1.11
N GLN A 397 3.81 1.03 -1.58
CA GLN A 397 4.04 0.15 -2.72
C GLN A 397 4.67 0.96 -3.86
N ARG A 398 5.99 0.80 -4.00
CA ARG A 398 6.70 1.26 -5.18
C ARG A 398 6.11 0.42 -6.31
N PRO A 399 5.64 0.98 -7.42
CA PRO A 399 5.62 0.20 -8.65
C PRO A 399 7.02 -0.39 -8.78
N SER A 400 7.09 -1.71 -8.73
CA SER A 400 8.34 -2.44 -8.77
C SER A 400 9.13 -1.95 -10.00
N GLU A 401 10.43 -1.73 -9.80
CA GLU A 401 11.37 -1.44 -10.91
C GLU A 401 11.48 -2.61 -11.92
N ASN A 402 10.67 -3.66 -11.76
CA ASN A 402 10.57 -4.80 -12.67
C ASN A 402 9.34 -4.68 -13.56
N SER A 403 9.36 -3.72 -14.48
CA SER A 403 8.62 -3.81 -15.74
C SER A 403 9.54 -3.41 -16.89
N GLY A 404 10.54 -4.27 -17.09
CA GLY A 404 11.51 -4.20 -18.19
C GLY A 404 12.09 -5.59 -18.46
N ALA A 405 11.21 -6.50 -18.92
CA ALA A 405 11.59 -7.53 -19.89
C ALA A 405 11.40 -6.93 -21.29
#